data_AF-A0A0L7QQ71-F1
#
_entry.id   AF-A0A0L7QQ71-F1
#
_cell.length_a   1.000
_cell.length_b   1.000
_cell.length_c   1.000
_cell.angle_alpha   90.00
_cell.angle_beta   90.00
_cell.angle_gamma   90.00
#
_symmetry.space_group_name_H-M   'P 1'
#
loop_
_entity.id
_entity.type
_entity.pdbx_description
1 polymer ?
#
loop_
_entity_poly.entity_id
_entity_poly.type
_entity_poly.pdbx_seq_one_letter_code
_entity_poly.pdbx_strand_id
1 'polypeptide(L)'
;FLQDNARPHVTKTTHDKIVEPGWEIMPHSPYSPNFPPINLHLFLSLDNHTRNKQFNNERDLKKVSRFFLAKTKDFCKNGIDKLLNRCEKVIECKGSYFDE
;
A
#
# COMPACT_ATOMS: atom_id res chain seq x y z
N PHE A 1 -3.54 -11.89 -0.13
CA PHE A 1 -2.49 -11.07 -0.76
C PHE A 1 -3.15 -9.96 -1.53
N LEU A 2 -2.93 -8.70 -1.16
CA LEU A 2 -3.52 -7.53 -1.82
C LEU A 2 -2.42 -6.77 -2.56
N GLN A 3 -2.57 -6.62 -3.87
CA GLN A 3 -1.68 -5.87 -4.76
C GLN A 3 -2.50 -5.14 -5.82
N ASP A 4 -1.88 -4.18 -6.51
CA ASP A 4 -2.51 -3.51 -7.65
C ASP A 4 -2.47 -4.41 -8.91
N ASN A 5 -3.17 -3.96 -9.96
CA ASN A 5 -3.27 -4.67 -11.23
C ASN A 5 -2.15 -4.29 -12.21
N ALA A 6 -0.97 -3.88 -11.71
CA ALA A 6 0.15 -3.56 -12.59
C ALA A 6 0.51 -4.78 -13.47
N ARG A 7 0.92 -4.56 -14.72
CA ARG A 7 1.18 -5.64 -15.69
C ARG A 7 2.09 -6.76 -15.16
N PRO A 8 3.19 -6.48 -14.43
CA PRO A 8 4.02 -7.54 -13.84
C PRO A 8 3.30 -8.38 -12.78
N HIS A 9 2.34 -7.78 -12.06
CA HIS A 9 1.64 -8.39 -10.93
C HIS A 9 0.52 -9.34 -11.38
N VAL A 10 -0.05 -9.12 -12.56
CA VAL A 10 -1.13 -9.95 -13.13
C VAL A 10 -0.60 -11.04 -14.08
N THR A 11 0.71 -11.17 -14.25
CA THR A 11 1.28 -12.25 -15.06
C THR A 11 1.03 -13.61 -14.42
N LYS A 12 0.92 -14.66 -15.24
CA LYS A 12 0.77 -16.04 -14.77
C LYS A 12 1.90 -16.44 -13.82
N THR A 13 3.14 -16.09 -14.15
CA THR A 13 4.31 -16.43 -13.32
C THR A 13 4.20 -15.83 -11.91
N THR A 14 3.80 -14.56 -11.79
CA THR A 14 3.62 -13.90 -10.49
C THR A 14 2.44 -14.51 -9.73
N HIS A 15 1.32 -14.76 -10.41
CA HIS A 15 0.15 -15.40 -9.84
C HIS A 15 0.49 -16.78 -9.25
N ASP A 16 1.12 -17.65 -10.04
CA ASP A 16 1.47 -19.01 -9.64
C ASP A 16 2.41 -18.99 -8.41
N LYS A 17 3.36 -18.05 -8.35
CA LYS A 17 4.27 -17.90 -7.21
C LYS A 17 3.59 -17.40 -5.93
N ILE A 18 2.53 -16.61 -6.04
CA ILE A 18 1.76 -16.17 -4.86
C ILE A 18 0.89 -17.33 -4.35
N VAL A 19 0.27 -18.11 -5.24
CA VAL A 19 -0.65 -19.19 -4.87
C VAL A 19 0.08 -20.46 -4.43
N GLU A 20 1.31 -20.73 -4.92
CA GLU A 20 2.15 -21.87 -4.53
C GLU A 20 2.26 -22.07 -3.00
N PRO A 21 2.56 -21.03 -2.18
CA PRO A 21 2.54 -21.14 -0.72
C PRO A 21 1.13 -21.14 -0.08
N GLY A 22 0.05 -21.19 -0.87
CA GLY A 22 -1.34 -21.23 -0.40
C GLY A 22 -1.97 -19.87 -0.13
N TRP A 23 -1.45 -18.77 -0.68
CA TRP A 23 -2.03 -17.45 -0.46
C TRP A 23 -3.19 -17.20 -1.41
N GLU A 24 -4.29 -16.66 -0.87
CA GLU A 24 -5.39 -16.16 -1.68
C GLU A 24 -5.06 -14.76 -2.22
N ILE A 25 -5.31 -14.52 -3.50
CA ILE A 25 -5.17 -13.18 -4.09
C ILE A 25 -6.50 -12.44 -3.92
N MET A 26 -6.44 -11.28 -3.26
CA MET A 26 -7.60 -10.43 -3.07
C MET A 26 -7.88 -9.65 -4.35
N PRO A 27 -9.14 -9.56 -4.81
CA PRO A 27 -9.49 -8.78 -5.98
C PRO A 27 -9.20 -7.30 -5.76
N HIS A 28 -8.67 -6.64 -6.79
CA HIS A 28 -8.42 -5.21 -6.81
C HIS A 28 -9.09 -4.59 -8.03
N SER A 29 -9.86 -3.53 -7.83
CA SER A 29 -10.50 -2.82 -8.95
C SER A 29 -9.44 -2.00 -9.73
N PRO A 30 -9.53 -1.94 -11.08
CA PRO A 30 -8.71 -1.02 -11.86
C PRO A 30 -8.83 0.42 -11.36
N TYR A 31 -7.74 1.19 -11.49
CA TYR A 31 -7.69 2.62 -11.15
C TYR A 31 -8.22 2.94 -9.74
N SER A 32 -7.92 2.10 -8.74
CA SER A 32 -8.32 2.31 -7.34
C SER A 32 -7.11 2.64 -6.45
N PRO A 33 -6.39 3.75 -6.70
CA PRO A 33 -5.18 4.10 -5.95
C PRO A 33 -5.44 4.30 -4.45
N ASN A 34 -6.69 4.58 -4.06
CA ASN A 34 -7.13 4.77 -2.69
C ASN A 34 -7.31 3.45 -1.90
N PHE A 35 -7.11 2.30 -2.55
CA PHE A 35 -7.43 1.00 -1.97
C PHE A 35 -6.25 0.32 -1.29
N PRO A 36 -4.98 0.41 -1.72
CA PRO A 36 -3.92 -0.27 -0.98
C PRO A 36 -3.62 0.48 0.34
N PRO A 37 -3.62 -0.20 1.51
CA PRO A 37 -3.19 0.40 2.78
C PRO A 37 -1.81 1.05 2.67
N ILE A 38 -0.96 0.45 1.84
CA ILE A 38 0.40 0.88 1.58
C ILE A 38 0.43 2.29 0.98
N ASN A 39 -0.43 2.60 0.03
CA ASN A 39 -0.44 3.88 -0.70
C ASN A 39 -0.84 5.04 0.20
N LEU A 40 -1.94 4.88 0.95
CA LEU A 40 -2.54 5.97 1.72
C LEU A 40 -2.16 5.97 3.21
N HIS A 41 -1.30 5.07 3.67
CA HIS A 41 -0.84 5.10 5.07
C HIS A 41 0.67 5.07 5.15
N LEU A 42 1.32 4.05 4.58
CA LEU A 42 2.77 3.93 4.63
C LEU A 42 3.46 4.96 3.73
N PHE A 43 3.07 5.05 2.46
CA PHE A 43 3.69 5.97 1.51
C PHE A 43 3.35 7.43 1.79
N LEU A 44 2.13 7.77 2.21
CA LEU A 44 1.83 9.12 2.71
C LEU A 44 2.68 9.50 3.94
N SER A 45 2.85 8.58 4.89
CA SER A 45 3.74 8.81 6.04
C SER A 45 5.20 8.95 5.62
N LEU A 46 5.63 8.18 4.60
CA LEU A 46 6.98 8.26 4.06
C LEU A 46 7.21 9.59 3.36
N ASP A 47 6.29 10.02 2.49
CA ASP A 47 6.34 11.29 1.79
C ASP A 47 6.47 12.44 2.79
N ASN A 48 5.65 12.45 3.83
CA ASN A 48 5.76 13.43 4.92
C ASN A 48 7.11 13.36 5.65
N HIS A 49 7.67 12.16 5.85
CA HIS A 49 9.00 12.01 6.44
C HIS A 49 10.11 12.49 5.51
N THR A 50 9.97 12.33 4.20
CA THR A 50 11.00 12.69 3.20
C THR A 50 10.82 14.08 2.64
N ARG A 51 9.69 14.74 2.91
CA ARG A 51 9.37 16.08 2.44
C ARG A 51 10.50 17.05 2.78
N ASN A 52 10.93 17.82 1.77
CA ASN A 52 12.01 18.79 1.86
C ASN A 52 13.40 18.22 2.23
N LYS A 53 13.60 16.90 2.17
CA LYS A 53 14.91 16.27 2.35
C LYS A 53 15.55 16.00 0.99
N GLN A 54 16.83 16.33 0.87
CA GLN A 54 17.65 15.92 -0.27
C GLN A 54 18.51 14.72 0.10
N PHE A 55 18.63 13.78 -0.82
CA PHE A 55 19.47 12.59 -0.67
C PHE A 55 20.53 12.63 -1.77
N ASN A 56 21.78 12.87 -1.40
CA ASN A 56 22.86 13.10 -2.38
C ASN A 56 23.56 11.80 -2.81
N ASN A 57 23.30 10.68 -2.13
CA ASN A 57 23.88 9.38 -2.43
C ASN A 57 23.04 8.24 -1.83
N GLU A 58 23.38 7.02 -2.20
CA GLU A 58 22.68 5.81 -1.73
C GLU A 58 22.81 5.60 -0.21
N ARG A 59 23.91 6.02 0.42
CA ARG A 59 24.07 5.90 1.88
C ARG A 59 23.09 6.80 2.63
N ASP A 60 22.82 7.99 2.10
CA ASP A 60 21.80 8.87 2.63
C ASP A 60 20.40 8.30 2.44
N LEU A 61 20.11 7.70 1.29
CA LEU A 61 18.88 6.96 1.03
C LEU A 61 18.70 5.77 1.98
N LYS A 62 19.76 5.03 2.28
CA LYS A 62 19.73 3.92 3.25
C LYS A 62 19.28 4.37 4.63
N LYS A 63 19.45 5.64 5.00
CA LYS A 63 18.95 6.17 6.28
C LYS A 63 17.43 6.15 6.38
N VAL A 64 16.70 6.10 5.25
CA VAL A 64 15.24 5.94 5.18
C VAL A 64 14.81 4.57 5.73
N SER A 65 15.66 3.54 5.72
CA SER A 65 15.36 2.25 6.37
C SER A 65 14.93 2.40 7.84
N ARG A 66 15.53 3.36 8.56
CA ARG A 66 15.18 3.66 9.95
C ARG A 66 13.73 4.13 10.11
N PHE A 67 13.17 4.80 9.10
CA PHE A 67 11.75 5.17 9.11
C PHE A 67 10.83 3.94 9.15
N PHE A 68 11.17 2.90 8.38
CA PHE A 68 10.40 1.65 8.36
C PHE A 68 10.60 0.86 9.65
N LEU A 69 11.84 0.77 10.15
CA LEU A 69 12.15 0.07 11.41
C LEU A 69 11.49 0.74 12.63
N ALA A 70 11.24 2.05 12.57
CA ALA A 70 10.56 2.78 13.63
C ALA A 70 9.03 2.59 13.63
N LYS A 71 8.44 1.92 12.64
CA LYS A 71 6.98 1.73 12.58
C LYS A 71 6.54 0.70 13.63
N THR A 72 5.59 1.11 14.46
CA THR A 72 5.01 0.25 15.48
C THR A 72 4.00 -0.72 14.87
N LYS A 73 3.72 -1.80 15.61
CA LYS A 73 2.63 -2.72 15.26
C LYS A 73 1.29 -1.98 15.14
N ASP A 74 1.03 -1.04 16.04
CA ASP A 74 -0.20 -0.22 16.01
C ASP A 74 -0.27 0.68 14.79
N PHE A 75 0.86 1.23 14.32
CA PHE A 75 0.89 1.97 13.07
C PHE A 75 0.46 1.08 11.91
N CYS A 76 1.01 -0.13 11.79
CA CYS A 76 0.63 -1.07 10.72
C CYS A 76 -0.84 -1.50 10.85
N LYS A 77 -1.30 -1.82 12.06
CA LYS A 77 -2.69 -2.19 12.35
C LYS A 77 -3.65 -1.09 11.93
N ASN A 78 -3.41 0.15 12.34
CA ASN A 78 -4.25 1.29 11.95
C ASN A 78 -4.32 1.48 10.43
N GLY A 79 -3.22 1.24 9.71
CA GLY A 79 -3.23 1.28 8.24
C GLY A 79 -4.16 0.24 7.62
N ILE A 80 -4.16 -0.98 8.17
CA ILE A 80 -5.04 -2.08 7.76
C ILE A 80 -6.48 -1.81 8.17
N ASP A 81 -6.74 -1.32 9.37
CA ASP A 81 -8.10 -1.00 9.85
C ASP A 81 -8.73 0.09 8.97
N LYS A 82 -7.95 1.11 8.57
CA LYS A 82 -8.39 2.14 7.62
C LYS A 82 -8.76 1.59 6.24
N LEU A 83 -8.18 0.47 5.81
CA LEU A 83 -8.59 -0.18 4.56
C LEU A 83 -10.04 -0.60 4.62
N LEU A 84 -10.45 -1.26 5.72
CA LEU A 84 -11.82 -1.75 5.89
C LEU A 84 -12.82 -0.59 5.82
N ASN A 85 -12.55 0.49 6.54
CA ASN A 85 -13.40 1.69 6.53
C ASN A 85 -13.50 2.31 5.12
N ARG A 86 -12.44 2.25 4.31
CA ARG A 86 -12.47 2.75 2.93
C ARG A 86 -13.25 1.83 2.00
N CYS A 87 -13.19 0.52 2.19
CA CYS A 87 -14.04 -0.42 1.45
C CYS A 87 -15.52 -0.10 1.67
N GLU A 88 -15.93 0.18 2.91
CA GLU A 88 -17.30 0.57 3.25
C GLU A 88 -17.71 1.87 2.53
N LYS A 89 -16.86 2.90 2.59
CA LYS A 89 -17.09 4.16 1.87
C LYS A 89 -17.22 3.97 0.35
N VAL A 90 -16.43 3.09 -0.28
CA VAL A 90 -16.57 2.79 -1.71
C VAL A 90 -17.97 2.24 -2.01
N ILE A 91 -18.49 1.37 -1.15
CA ILE A 91 -19.82 0.79 -1.30
C ILE A 91 -20.89 1.88 -1.17
N GLU A 92 -20.80 2.73 -0.16
CA GLU A 92 -21.71 3.87 0.04
C GLU A 92 -21.69 4.84 -1.15
N CYS A 93 -20.51 5.13 -1.69
CA CYS A 93 -20.31 6.00 -2.85
C CYS A 93 -20.57 5.31 -4.20
N LYS A 94 -21.10 4.07 -4.20
CA LYS A 94 -21.41 3.28 -5.40
C LYS A 94 -20.22 3.18 -6.38
N GLY A 95 -19.01 3.02 -5.85
CA GLY A 95 -17.79 2.91 -6.66
C GLY A 95 -17.18 4.25 -7.09
N SER A 96 -17.77 5.39 -6.73
CA SER A 96 -17.19 6.71 -7.00
C SER A 96 -16.01 6.97 -6.07
N TYR A 97 -15.09 7.83 -6.52
CA TYR A 97 -14.08 8.38 -5.62
C TYR A 97 -14.76 9.18 -4.51
N PHE A 98 -14.17 9.11 -3.32
CA PHE A 98 -14.48 9.98 -2.21
C PHE A 98 -13.18 10.57 -1.71
N ASP A 99 -13.23 11.85 -1.36
CA ASP A 99 -12.15 12.50 -0.64
C ASP A 99 -12.23 12.13 0.85
N GLU A 100 -11.14 12.38 1.59
CA GLU A 100 -11.16 12.35 3.06
C GLU A 100 -11.91 13.55 3.63
#